data_AF-A0A7V6ZQL6-F1
#
_entry.id   AF-A0A7V6ZQL6-F1
#
_cell.length_a   1.000
_cell.length_b   1.000
_cell.length_c   1.000
_cell.angle_alpha   90.00
_cell.angle_beta   90.00
_cell.angle_gamma   90.00
#
_symmetry.space_group_name_H-M   'P 1'
#
loop_
_entity.id
_entity.type
_entity.pdbx_description
1 polymer ?
#
loop_
_entity_poly.entity_id
_entity_poly.type
_entity_poly.pdbx_seq_one_letter_code
_entity_poly.pdbx_strand_id
1 'polypeptide(L)'
;AYIFVNSAEPPARQRFTVAHELGHIYGEDIKLDEIGELNIVYRSDLESFYDDPIKVKNEQRANAFASEILMPEHQVLKYLQAGMNVEEMAVIFGVSPQAMKIRIASVIHAQYQN
;
A
#
# COMPACT_ATOMS: atom_id res chain seq x y z
N ALA A 1 -7.66 -17.20 -7.10
CA ALA A 1 -6.74 -16.06 -7.33
C ALA A 1 -5.41 -16.37 -6.68
N TYR A 2 -4.30 -16.00 -7.32
CA TYR A 2 -2.93 -16.15 -6.78
C TYR A 2 -2.26 -14.77 -6.77
N ILE A 3 -1.47 -14.47 -5.75
CA ILE A 3 -0.61 -13.29 -5.68
C ILE A 3 0.84 -13.75 -5.77
N PHE A 4 1.61 -13.17 -6.67
CA PHE A 4 3.03 -13.45 -6.83
C PHE A 4 3.84 -12.28 -6.28
N VAL A 5 4.92 -12.59 -5.57
CA VAL A 5 5.88 -11.60 -5.08
C VAL A 5 7.29 -11.99 -5.51
N ASN A 6 8.12 -11.00 -5.79
CA ASN A 6 9.52 -11.24 -6.06
C ASN A 6 10.25 -11.63 -4.76
N SER A 7 10.69 -12.89 -4.68
CA SER A 7 11.38 -13.44 -3.50
C SER A 7 12.72 -12.75 -3.19
N ALA A 8 13.34 -12.07 -4.17
CA ALA A 8 14.57 -11.32 -3.97
C ALA A 8 14.36 -9.95 -3.31
N GLU A 9 13.11 -9.47 -3.25
CA GLU A 9 12.79 -8.19 -2.61
C GLU A 9 12.78 -8.31 -1.08
N PRO A 10 13.11 -7.24 -0.34
CA PRO A 10 13.04 -7.26 1.12
C PRO A 10 11.62 -7.60 1.63
N PRO A 11 11.48 -8.27 2.80
CA PRO A 11 10.17 -8.66 3.34
C PRO A 11 9.16 -7.52 3.45
N ALA A 12 9.61 -6.32 3.82
CA ALA A 12 8.78 -5.12 3.87
C ALA A 12 8.14 -4.79 2.51
N ARG A 13 8.91 -4.95 1.42
CA ARG A 13 8.42 -4.70 0.06
C ARG A 13 7.48 -5.81 -0.42
N GLN A 14 7.80 -7.07 -0.11
CA GLN A 14 6.90 -8.19 -0.39
C GLN A 14 5.55 -8.00 0.30
N ARG A 15 5.54 -7.64 1.60
CA ARG A 15 4.30 -7.35 2.35
C ARG A 15 3.51 -6.20 1.74
N PHE A 16 4.18 -5.13 1.32
CA PHE A 16 3.52 -4.04 0.64
C PHE A 16 2.89 -4.48 -0.69
N THR A 17 3.59 -5.26 -1.50
CA THR A 17 3.03 -5.80 -2.75
C THR A 17 1.82 -6.66 -2.48
N VAL A 18 1.86 -7.59 -1.52
CA VAL A 18 0.69 -8.41 -1.17
C VAL A 18 -0.49 -7.54 -0.74
N ALA A 19 -0.26 -6.56 0.14
CA ALA A 19 -1.30 -5.65 0.61
C ALA A 19 -1.89 -4.80 -0.53
N HIS A 20 -1.08 -4.39 -1.49
CA HIS A 20 -1.48 -3.63 -2.67
C HIS A 20 -2.36 -4.46 -3.61
N GLU A 21 -1.95 -5.69 -3.95
CA GLU A 21 -2.77 -6.60 -4.78
C GLU A 21 -4.10 -6.94 -4.09
N LEU A 22 -4.11 -7.11 -2.76
CA LEU A 22 -5.35 -7.24 -2.00
C LEU A 22 -6.25 -6.00 -2.14
N GLY A 23 -5.65 -4.82 -2.21
CA GLY A 23 -6.37 -3.57 -2.49
C GLY A 23 -7.07 -3.59 -3.84
N HIS A 24 -6.39 -4.04 -4.90
CA HIS A 24 -7.00 -4.20 -6.23
C HIS A 24 -8.16 -5.19 -6.22
N ILE A 25 -7.97 -6.35 -5.60
CA ILE A 25 -9.03 -7.36 -5.46
C ILE A 25 -10.23 -6.78 -4.69
N TYR A 26 -9.98 -6.10 -3.57
CA TYR A 26 -11.03 -5.55 -2.72
C TYR A 26 -11.86 -4.46 -3.40
N GLY A 27 -11.27 -3.65 -4.29
CA GLY A 27 -12.03 -2.66 -5.04
C GLY A 27 -12.53 -3.12 -6.38
N GLU A 28 -12.52 -4.43 -6.64
CA GLU A 28 -13.07 -5.04 -7.86
C GLU A 28 -12.41 -4.52 -9.15
N ASP A 29 -11.18 -4.00 -9.05
CA ASP A 29 -10.39 -3.58 -10.22
C ASP A 29 -10.06 -4.79 -11.12
N ILE A 30 -10.03 -5.98 -10.51
CA ILE A 30 -9.79 -7.26 -11.16
C ILE A 30 -11.10 -8.04 -11.20
N LYS A 31 -11.65 -8.21 -12.40
CA LYS A 31 -12.79 -9.10 -12.63
C LYS A 31 -12.33 -10.55 -12.62
N LEU A 32 -12.55 -11.23 -11.50
CA LEU A 32 -12.09 -12.61 -11.28
C LEU A 32 -12.81 -13.66 -12.13
N ASP A 33 -13.98 -13.30 -12.67
CA ASP A 33 -14.87 -14.14 -13.49
C ASP A 33 -14.55 -14.11 -14.99
N GLU A 34 -13.78 -13.14 -15.46
CA GLU A 34 -13.34 -13.00 -16.87
C GLU A 34 -11.93 -13.60 -17.12
N ILE A 35 -11.33 -14.28 -16.13
CA ILE A 35 -9.90 -14.68 -16.14
C ILE A 35 -9.66 -15.95 -16.98
N GLY A 36 -9.42 -15.76 -18.28
CA GLY A 36 -8.70 -16.72 -19.14
C GLY A 36 -7.19 -16.51 -19.18
N GLU A 37 -6.71 -15.33 -18.76
CA GLU A 37 -5.29 -14.96 -18.80
C GLU A 37 -4.83 -14.51 -17.41
N LEU A 38 -3.69 -15.00 -16.97
CA LEU A 38 -3.05 -14.58 -15.73
C LEU A 38 -2.92 -13.05 -15.73
N ASN A 39 -3.75 -12.37 -14.93
CA ASN A 39 -3.54 -10.98 -14.56
C ASN A 39 -2.32 -10.90 -13.63
N ILE A 40 -1.13 -11.00 -14.21
CA ILE A 40 0.09 -10.61 -13.52
C ILE A 40 0.11 -9.08 -13.57
N VAL A 41 -0.45 -8.46 -12.55
CA VAL A 41 -0.25 -7.02 -12.30
C VAL A 41 1.21 -6.90 -11.86
N TYR A 42 2.10 -6.82 -12.85
CA TYR A 42 3.41 -6.28 -12.58
C TYR A 42 3.17 -4.85 -12.15
N ARG A 43 3.87 -4.43 -11.10
CA ARG A 43 4.00 -3.05 -10.66
C ARG A 43 4.59 -2.11 -11.73
N SER A 44 4.63 -2.56 -12.99
CA SER A 44 5.22 -1.91 -14.15
C SER A 44 4.47 -0.62 -14.40
N ASP A 45 5.06 0.40 -13.80
CA ASP A 45 5.20 1.71 -14.38
C ASP A 45 3.87 2.46 -14.41
N LEU A 46 3.67 3.27 -13.36
CA LEU A 46 2.87 4.50 -13.46
C LEU A 46 3.13 5.24 -14.78
N GLU A 47 4.34 5.12 -15.36
CA GLU A 47 4.69 5.63 -16.68
C GLU A 47 3.91 5.00 -17.85
N SER A 48 3.51 3.74 -17.77
CA SER A 48 2.71 3.06 -18.81
C SER A 48 1.20 3.35 -18.73
N PHE A 49 0.75 3.99 -17.64
CA PHE A 49 -0.67 4.23 -17.35
C PHE A 49 -1.09 5.71 -17.36
N TYR A 50 -0.19 6.64 -17.69
CA TYR A 50 -0.53 8.09 -17.69
C TYR A 50 -1.73 8.44 -18.58
N ASP A 51 -2.05 7.62 -19.59
CA ASP A 51 -3.16 7.85 -20.51
C ASP A 51 -4.52 7.31 -20.02
N ASP A 52 -4.58 6.60 -18.89
CA ASP A 52 -5.83 6.04 -18.33
C ASP A 52 -6.11 6.52 -16.89
N PRO A 53 -6.98 7.54 -16.71
CA PRO A 53 -7.34 8.08 -15.41
C PRO A 53 -7.96 7.06 -14.44
N ILE A 54 -8.64 6.02 -14.96
CA ILE A 54 -9.26 4.99 -14.12
C ILE A 54 -8.17 4.11 -13.49
N LYS A 55 -7.19 3.68 -14.29
CA LYS A 55 -6.06 2.89 -13.78
C LYS A 55 -5.25 3.68 -12.76
N VAL A 56 -4.96 4.95 -13.02
CA VAL A 56 -4.27 5.83 -12.04
C VAL A 56 -5.03 5.90 -10.70
N LYS A 57 -6.36 6.06 -10.75
CA LYS A 57 -7.19 6.08 -9.54
C LYS A 57 -7.17 4.74 -8.80
N ASN A 58 -7.22 3.62 -9.52
CA ASN A 58 -7.18 2.28 -8.97
C ASN A 58 -5.83 2.00 -8.27
N GLU A 59 -4.72 2.35 -8.90
CA GLU A 59 -3.37 2.29 -8.31
C GLU A 59 -3.24 3.13 -7.04
N GLN A 60 -3.75 4.37 -7.06
CA GLN A 60 -3.75 5.24 -5.88
C GLN A 60 -4.58 4.64 -4.74
N ARG A 61 -5.75 4.09 -5.06
CA ARG A 61 -6.63 3.42 -4.10
C ARG A 61 -5.97 2.17 -3.50
N ALA A 62 -5.34 1.33 -4.32
CA ALA A 62 -4.63 0.13 -3.86
C ALA A 62 -3.43 0.48 -2.97
N ASN A 63 -2.67 1.54 -3.31
CA ASN A 63 -1.60 2.07 -2.47
C ASN A 63 -2.09 2.63 -1.13
N ALA A 64 -3.23 3.34 -1.14
CA ALA A 64 -3.86 3.83 0.08
C ALA A 64 -4.30 2.67 0.98
N PHE A 65 -4.99 1.67 0.40
CA PHE A 65 -5.40 0.45 1.10
C PHE A 65 -4.21 -0.28 1.72
N ALA A 66 -3.12 -0.48 0.96
CA ALA A 66 -1.92 -1.14 1.46
C ALA A 66 -1.29 -0.38 2.64
N SER A 67 -1.26 0.95 2.56
CA SER A 67 -0.75 1.80 3.63
C SER A 67 -1.61 1.72 4.89
N GLU A 68 -2.94 1.68 4.74
CA GLU A 68 -3.88 1.61 5.85
C GLU A 68 -3.86 0.26 6.56
N ILE A 69 -3.81 -0.85 5.81
CA ILE A 69 -3.81 -2.19 6.40
C ILE A 69 -2.48 -2.51 7.08
N LEU A 70 -1.35 -2.03 6.52
CA LEU A 70 -0.02 -2.26 7.11
C LEU A 70 0.28 -1.30 8.27
N MET A 71 -0.25 -0.08 8.23
CA MET A 71 -0.01 0.95 9.23
C MET A 71 -1.33 1.63 9.64
N PRO A 72 -2.16 0.98 10.48
CA PRO A 72 -3.45 1.53 10.88
C PRO A 72 -3.31 2.87 11.60
N GLU A 73 -4.16 3.85 11.25
CA GLU A 73 -4.08 5.22 11.75
C GLU A 73 -4.00 5.30 13.28
N HIS A 74 -4.93 4.62 13.97
CA HIS A 74 -4.99 4.63 15.43
C HIS A 74 -3.70 4.10 16.09
N GLN A 75 -3.01 3.15 15.46
CA GLN A 75 -1.73 2.64 15.97
C GLN A 75 -0.58 3.61 15.67
N VAL A 76 -0.56 4.21 14.49
CA VAL A 76 0.42 5.24 14.12
C VAL A 76 0.33 6.41 15.10
N LEU A 77 -0.88 6.92 15.37
CA LEU A 77 -1.10 7.99 16.35
C LEU A 77 -0.68 7.57 17.76
N LYS A 78 -1.04 6.37 18.20
CA LYS A 78 -0.63 5.84 19.51
C LYS A 78 0.88 5.85 19.68
N TYR A 79 1.64 5.40 18.68
CA TYR A 79 3.10 5.36 18.76
C TYR A 79 3.75 6.73 18.64
N LEU A 80 3.21 7.63 17.81
CA LEU A 80 3.63 9.03 17.77
C LEU A 80 3.44 9.73 19.12
N GLN A 81 2.29 9.53 19.77
CA GLN A 81 2.01 10.08 21.10
C GLN A 81 2.91 9.49 22.18
N ALA A 82 3.38 8.25 22.00
CA ALA A 82 4.37 7.62 22.85
C ALA A 82 5.81 8.12 22.62
N GLY A 83 6.01 9.04 21.66
CA GLY A 83 7.32 9.64 21.36
C GLY A 83 8.23 8.79 20.49
N MET A 84 7.71 7.75 19.83
CA MET A 84 8.51 6.90 18.94
C MET A 84 8.93 7.65 17.67
N ASN A 85 10.15 7.37 17.21
CA ASN A 85 10.65 7.91 15.95
C ASN A 85 10.25 7.05 14.74
N VAL A 86 10.55 7.56 13.54
CA VAL A 86 10.21 6.92 12.27
C VAL A 86 10.81 5.51 12.15
N GLU A 87 12.06 5.35 12.55
CA GLU A 87 12.82 4.11 12.41
C GLU A 87 12.23 3.03 13.33
N GLU A 88 11.92 3.36 14.59
CA GLU A 88 11.25 2.47 15.54
C GLU A 88 9.89 2.00 15.02
N MET A 89 9.06 2.95 14.55
CA MET A 89 7.74 2.64 14.01
C MET A 89 7.83 1.80 12.73
N ALA A 90 8.79 2.08 11.86
CA ALA A 90 9.00 1.32 10.63
C ALA A 90 9.33 -0.15 10.92
N VAL A 91 10.13 -0.42 11.96
CA VAL A 91 10.40 -1.79 12.43
C VAL A 91 9.13 -2.45 12.96
N ILE A 92 8.36 -1.78 13.82
CA ILE A 92 7.12 -2.30 14.40
C ILE A 92 6.11 -2.68 13.32
N PHE A 93 5.88 -1.80 12.35
CA PHE A 93 4.94 -2.05 11.25
C PHE A 93 5.54 -2.94 10.16
N GLY A 94 6.85 -3.22 10.20
CA GLY A 94 7.58 -4.01 9.21
C GLY A 94 7.53 -3.41 7.80
N VAL A 95 7.69 -2.10 7.71
CA VAL A 95 7.70 -1.30 6.47
C VAL A 95 9.04 -0.59 6.30
N SER A 96 9.27 0.07 5.16
CA SER A 96 10.46 0.93 5.02
C SER A 96 10.29 2.24 5.80
N PRO A 97 11.39 2.87 6.27
CA PRO A 97 11.33 4.19 6.90
C PRO A 97 10.67 5.25 6.01
N GLN A 98 10.85 5.16 4.70
CA GLN A 98 10.21 6.06 3.75
C GLN A 98 8.68 5.90 3.72
N ALA A 99 8.18 4.66 3.69
CA ALA A 99 6.74 4.40 3.76
C ALA A 99 6.15 4.90 5.10
N MET A 100 6.88 4.71 6.20
CA MET A 100 6.47 5.22 7.51
C MET A 100 6.38 6.75 7.55
N LYS A 101 7.36 7.47 6.98
CA LYS A 101 7.32 8.95 6.86
C LYS A 101 6.08 9.43 6.10
N ILE A 102 5.80 8.81 4.95
CA ILE A 102 4.63 9.15 4.13
C ILE A 102 3.34 8.92 4.93
N ARG A 103 3.24 7.78 5.63
CA ARG A 103 2.06 7.46 6.42
C ARG A 103 1.85 8.39 7.61
N ILE A 104 2.92 8.77 8.33
CA ILE A 104 2.84 9.75 9.41
C ILE A 104 2.31 11.08 8.88
N ALA A 105 2.85 11.57 7.76
CA ALA A 105 2.38 12.81 7.14
C ALA A 105 0.89 12.73 6.74
N SER A 106 0.46 11.61 6.15
CA SER A 106 -0.93 11.35 5.78
C SER A 106 -1.87 11.33 6.99
N VAL A 107 -1.49 10.64 8.07
CA VAL A 107 -2.29 10.55 9.31
C VAL A 107 -2.40 11.91 10.01
N ILE A 108 -1.29 12.65 10.10
CA ILE A 108 -1.29 14.00 10.68
C ILE A 108 -2.18 14.93 9.85
N HIS A 109 -2.06 14.88 8.52
CA HIS A 109 -2.91 15.70 7.65
C HIS A 109 -4.40 15.42 7.86
N ALA A 110 -4.80 14.14 7.95
CA ALA A 110 -6.19 13.75 8.19
C ALA A 110 -6.74 14.26 9.54
N GLN A 111 -5.91 14.33 10.58
CA GLN A 111 -6.30 14.85 11.90
C GLN A 111 -6.59 16.35 11.91
N TYR A 112 -6.00 17.14 10.99
CA TYR A 112 -6.19 18.59 10.91
C TYR A 112 -7.24 19.04 9.88
N GLN A 113 -7.83 18.10 9.14
CA GLN A 113 -8.93 18.38 8.19
C GLN A 113 -10.32 18.04 8.75
N ASN A 114 -10.38 17.37 9.91
CA ASN A 114 -11.59 17.05 10.66
C ASN A 114 -11.74 17.96 11.88
#